data_AF-D5QIC8-F1
#
_entry.id   AF-D5QIC8-F1
#
_cell.length_a   1.000
_cell.length_b   1.000
_cell.length_c   1.000
_cell.angle_alpha   90.00
_cell.angle_beta   90.00
_cell.angle_gamma   90.00
#
_symmetry.space_group_name_H-M   'P 1'
#
loop_
_entity.id
_entity.type
_entity.pdbx_description
1 polymer ?
#
loop_
_entity_poly.entity_id
_entity_poly.type
_entity_poly.pdbx_seq_one_letter_code
_entity_poly.pdbx_strand_id
1 'polypeptide(L)'
;MGVRNIVMMIFLPWSVMDRVEAGGQRLVAGRVAGRAHNPLSMPDIAPACPDVGAWHREPRNPADMPVECGGYLPVGLRRRQVATRMVFLVVGFALAGWGPLVPFARARAGLSSGALGILLLCLGLGSVVGMPIAARLVARAGCRRVLVVACALLCLALPGLGLASTFVTLAACLLLFGAAMGAMDCVINVQAVAVEHESRRPMMSGFHGMFSVGTLLGAAGASGGLGMGMSPAGITVAGVICVGGTIALAAGGLLGPVFGPAVAPDAVPDAVPDAVTDAVPGAVPGAAAESMLESLPGMVAESLPESDITCIPASPQKPTTVHDGAARPDAARPGVARRLMLPRGVVLLAGLMCCAAFLVEGAMLDWSAIFLSSAHHLPPARAGGGYVAFCAAMVLGRLSGDAVVRRMGDAWVIGVGAACAAMGLALVVLAPSLWVALCALALMGAGCANIVPVLYGAMGRQRIMPVEAAISGITIIGYAGILIGPALIGLVAQYSGLPMAFAMLAAMLVAVAACARAVAGAPRMG
;
A
#
# COMPACT_ATOMS: atom_id res chain seq x y z
N MET A 1 12.13 32.78 22.49
CA MET A 1 12.35 32.59 21.05
C MET A 1 11.00 32.35 20.39
N GLY A 2 10.58 33.24 19.48
CA GLY A 2 9.19 33.33 19.02
C GLY A 2 8.74 32.20 18.09
N VAL A 3 7.44 31.89 18.15
CA VAL A 3 6.68 30.87 17.39
C VAL A 3 7.00 30.86 15.88
N ARG A 4 7.45 31.99 15.32
CA ARG A 4 7.85 32.10 13.90
C ARG A 4 9.10 31.29 13.54
N ASN A 5 10.04 31.08 14.47
CA ASN A 5 11.27 30.32 14.20
C ASN A 5 11.06 28.79 14.25
N ILE A 6 10.05 28.32 14.98
CA ILE A 6 9.70 26.90 15.06
C ILE A 6 8.99 26.45 13.78
N VAL A 7 8.10 27.27 13.23
CA VAL A 7 7.47 27.01 11.92
C VAL A 7 8.52 26.95 10.80
N MET A 8 9.57 27.78 10.87
CA MET A 8 10.62 27.82 9.85
C MET A 8 11.57 26.61 9.90
N MET A 9 11.79 25.99 11.07
CA MET A 9 12.58 24.75 11.21
C MET A 9 11.83 23.50 10.70
N ILE A 10 10.50 23.52 10.67
CA ILE A 10 9.66 22.40 10.19
C ILE A 10 9.73 22.25 8.65
N PHE A 11 10.01 23.33 7.90
CA PHE A 11 10.05 23.31 6.43
C PHE A 11 11.46 23.27 5.82
N LEU A 12 12.52 23.46 6.61
CA LEU A 12 13.90 23.44 6.12
C LEU A 12 14.41 22.10 5.53
N PRO A 13 13.95 20.90 5.96
CA PRO A 13 14.47 19.62 5.44
C PRO A 13 14.22 19.42 3.93
N TRP A 14 13.23 20.10 3.36
CA TRP A 14 12.82 19.91 1.97
C TRP A 14 13.82 20.49 0.95
N SER A 15 14.43 21.64 1.24
CA SER A 15 15.37 22.32 0.31
C SER A 15 16.75 21.68 0.23
N VAL A 16 17.13 20.88 1.24
CA VAL A 16 18.42 20.18 1.27
C VAL A 16 18.34 18.87 0.48
N MET A 17 17.17 18.22 0.47
CA MET A 17 16.95 16.98 -0.28
C MET A 17 16.85 17.22 -1.80
N ASP A 18 16.23 18.33 -2.23
CA ASP A 18 16.18 18.74 -3.65
C ASP A 18 17.58 18.98 -4.25
N ARG A 19 18.55 19.48 -3.45
CA ARG A 19 19.92 19.73 -3.93
C ARG A 19 20.76 18.45 -4.08
N VAL A 20 20.49 17.43 -3.28
CA VAL A 20 21.15 16.11 -3.40
C VAL A 20 20.60 15.34 -4.60
N GLU A 21 19.30 15.44 -4.89
CA GLU A 21 18.69 14.82 -6.09
C GLU A 21 19.08 15.54 -7.40
N ALA A 22 19.17 16.88 -7.41
CA ALA A 22 19.61 17.64 -8.58
C ALA A 22 21.10 17.43 -8.94
N GLY A 23 21.96 17.17 -7.95
CA GLY A 23 23.38 16.86 -8.16
C GLY A 23 23.62 15.53 -8.88
N GLY A 24 22.74 14.54 -8.69
CA GLY A 24 22.83 13.23 -9.33
C GLY A 24 22.45 13.24 -10.82
N GLN A 25 21.55 14.13 -11.24
CA GLN A 25 21.10 14.19 -12.64
C GLN A 25 22.09 14.90 -13.57
N ARG A 26 22.94 15.80 -13.06
CA ARG A 26 23.95 16.51 -13.88
C ARG A 26 25.16 15.65 -14.26
N LEU A 27 25.43 14.55 -13.55
CA LEU A 27 26.55 13.66 -13.85
C LEU A 27 26.25 12.66 -14.99
N VAL A 28 24.98 12.47 -15.36
CA VAL A 28 24.58 11.55 -16.44
C VAL A 28 24.46 12.25 -17.79
N ALA A 29 24.26 13.57 -17.82
CA ALA A 29 24.10 14.35 -19.06
C ALA A 29 25.42 14.77 -19.74
N GLY A 30 26.58 14.52 -19.12
CA GLY A 30 27.88 15.07 -19.56
C GLY A 30 28.69 14.22 -20.55
N ARG A 31 28.14 13.17 -21.18
CA ARG A 31 28.94 12.26 -22.04
C ARG A 31 28.42 12.02 -23.46
N VAL A 32 27.45 12.79 -23.95
CA VAL A 32 27.00 12.67 -25.35
C VAL A 32 26.89 14.06 -25.98
N ALA A 33 28.04 14.65 -26.32
CA ALA A 33 28.10 15.81 -27.21
C ALA A 33 29.44 15.81 -27.94
N GLY A 34 29.44 15.50 -29.23
CA GLY A 34 30.61 15.68 -30.08
C GLY A 34 30.47 15.14 -31.50
N ARG A 35 30.49 16.07 -32.47
CA ARG A 35 30.53 15.93 -33.95
C ARG A 35 29.17 15.82 -34.65
N ALA A 36 28.88 16.45 -35.80
CA ALA A 36 29.43 17.59 -36.53
C ALA A 36 28.48 17.89 -37.72
N HIS A 37 28.39 19.17 -38.12
CA HIS A 37 28.05 19.72 -39.44
C HIS A 37 26.58 19.97 -39.88
N ASN A 38 26.47 21.06 -40.65
CA ASN A 38 25.37 21.94 -41.10
C ASN A 38 25.30 21.88 -42.65
N PRO A 39 24.48 22.64 -43.41
CA PRO A 39 23.09 23.13 -43.32
C PRO A 39 22.24 22.82 -44.60
N LEU A 40 21.01 23.39 -44.65
CA LEU A 40 20.19 23.75 -45.85
C LEU A 40 19.22 22.70 -46.44
N SER A 41 17.91 22.94 -46.27
CA SER A 41 16.92 23.26 -47.34
C SER A 41 15.48 22.90 -46.92
N MET A 42 14.56 23.87 -47.07
CA MET A 42 13.12 23.67 -47.22
C MET A 42 12.78 23.93 -48.70
N PRO A 43 11.81 23.24 -49.32
CA PRO A 43 10.43 23.75 -49.31
C PRO A 43 9.29 22.70 -49.35
N ASP A 44 8.09 23.18 -48.95
CA ASP A 44 6.68 22.87 -49.30
C ASP A 44 6.18 21.44 -49.61
N ILE A 45 5.01 21.09 -49.04
CA ILE A 45 3.74 20.68 -49.72
C ILE A 45 2.80 19.90 -48.75
N ALA A 46 1.53 20.36 -48.67
CA ALA A 46 0.24 19.74 -48.30
C ALA A 46 0.14 18.52 -47.33
N PRO A 47 -0.88 18.46 -46.44
CA PRO A 47 -1.09 17.29 -45.57
C PRO A 47 -1.71 16.12 -46.35
N ALA A 48 -0.90 15.10 -46.62
CA ALA A 48 -1.38 13.79 -47.05
C ALA A 48 -1.92 12.99 -45.85
N CYS A 49 -3.00 12.24 -46.08
CA CYS A 49 -3.61 11.28 -45.16
C CYS A 49 -2.57 10.28 -44.63
N PRO A 50 -2.56 9.91 -43.33
CA PRO A 50 -1.58 8.95 -42.82
C PRO A 50 -1.86 7.53 -43.31
N ASP A 51 -0.84 6.96 -43.96
CA ASP A 51 -0.68 5.58 -44.39
C ASP A 51 -0.85 4.57 -43.22
N VAL A 52 -1.69 3.57 -43.43
CA VAL A 52 -2.10 2.54 -42.45
C VAL A 52 -1.00 1.48 -42.22
N GLY A 53 0.17 1.60 -42.88
CA GLY A 53 1.30 0.66 -42.77
C GLY A 53 2.32 0.91 -41.64
N ALA A 54 2.13 1.91 -40.77
CA ALA A 54 3.18 2.36 -39.83
C ALA A 54 3.31 1.57 -38.50
N TRP A 55 2.52 0.52 -38.26
CA TRP A 55 2.43 -0.15 -36.95
C TRP A 55 3.61 -1.08 -36.58
N HIS A 56 4.63 -1.22 -37.43
CA HIS A 56 5.75 -2.14 -37.22
C HIS A 56 7.14 -1.49 -37.04
N ARG A 57 7.23 -0.17 -36.78
CA ARG A 57 8.52 0.48 -36.47
C ARG A 57 8.54 1.00 -35.03
N GLU A 58 9.51 0.52 -34.23
CA GLU A 58 9.84 1.16 -32.96
C GLU A 58 10.26 2.62 -33.18
N PRO A 59 9.75 3.59 -32.40
CA PRO A 59 10.10 4.99 -32.57
C PRO A 59 11.55 5.23 -32.13
N ARG A 60 12.38 5.71 -33.07
CA ARG A 60 13.80 6.01 -32.86
C ARG A 60 14.05 7.31 -32.06
N ASN A 61 13.00 8.09 -31.75
CA ASN A 61 13.13 9.37 -31.03
C ASN A 61 11.93 9.57 -30.05
N PRO A 62 12.16 9.92 -28.77
CA PRO A 62 11.09 10.14 -27.78
C PRO A 62 10.10 11.27 -28.09
N ALA A 63 10.40 12.12 -29.08
CA ALA A 63 9.53 13.23 -29.50
C ALA A 63 8.39 12.80 -30.44
N ASP A 64 8.46 11.61 -31.03
CA ASP A 64 7.50 11.12 -32.05
C ASP A 64 6.41 10.20 -31.45
N MET A 65 6.24 10.21 -30.12
CA MET A 65 5.15 9.48 -29.46
C MET A 65 3.81 10.21 -29.73
N PRO A 66 2.77 9.51 -30.21
CA PRO A 66 1.48 10.13 -30.46
C PRO A 66 0.89 10.74 -29.19
N VAL A 67 0.46 12.00 -29.29
CA VAL A 67 -0.20 12.78 -28.24
C VAL A 67 -1.66 12.34 -28.11
N GLU A 68 -1.99 11.87 -26.90
CA GLU A 68 -3.28 11.87 -26.19
C GLU A 68 -4.57 11.35 -26.86
N CYS A 69 -5.13 10.30 -26.24
CA CYS A 69 -6.58 10.13 -26.09
C CYS A 69 -6.96 10.20 -24.60
N GLY A 70 -7.48 11.36 -24.17
CA GLY A 70 -8.59 11.47 -23.23
C GLY A 70 -8.39 11.17 -21.73
N GLY A 71 -8.06 12.21 -20.95
CA GLY A 71 -8.90 12.59 -19.81
C GLY A 71 -8.49 12.16 -18.39
N TYR A 72 -7.35 12.64 -17.88
CA TYR A 72 -7.13 13.09 -16.48
C TYR A 72 -5.69 13.61 -16.43
N LEU A 73 -5.47 14.89 -16.08
CA LEU A 73 -4.13 15.37 -15.72
C LEU A 73 -3.56 14.41 -14.66
N PRO A 74 -2.50 13.64 -14.95
CA PRO A 74 -1.97 12.69 -13.98
C PRO A 74 -1.47 13.51 -12.80
N VAL A 75 -2.15 13.38 -11.65
CA VAL A 75 -1.64 13.95 -10.41
C VAL A 75 -0.20 13.48 -10.27
N GLY A 76 0.76 14.42 -10.32
CA GLY A 76 2.17 14.06 -10.43
C GLY A 76 2.59 13.08 -9.34
N LEU A 77 3.41 12.08 -9.70
CA LEU A 77 3.86 11.01 -8.82
C LEU A 77 4.35 11.53 -7.45
N ARG A 78 5.12 12.63 -7.45
CA ARG A 78 5.60 13.31 -6.24
C ARG A 78 4.45 13.69 -5.29
N ARG A 79 3.34 14.19 -5.82
CA ARG A 79 2.15 14.56 -5.03
C ARG A 79 1.48 13.34 -4.42
N ARG A 80 1.42 12.21 -5.14
CA ARG A 80 0.89 10.94 -4.59
C ARG A 80 1.77 10.39 -3.46
N GLN A 81 3.09 10.47 -3.63
CA GLN A 81 4.06 10.07 -2.61
C GLN A 81 3.96 10.94 -1.36
N VAL A 82 3.83 12.26 -1.51
CA VAL A 82 3.67 13.20 -0.38
C VAL A 82 2.34 12.96 0.34
N ALA A 83 1.24 12.84 -0.40
CA ALA A 83 -0.06 12.55 0.19
C ALA A 83 -0.05 11.24 0.99
N THR A 84 0.58 10.19 0.47
CA THR A 84 0.70 8.90 1.16
C THR A 84 1.48 9.06 2.48
N ARG A 85 2.62 9.76 2.46
CA ARG A 85 3.40 10.08 3.67
C ARG A 85 2.60 10.88 4.71
N MET A 86 1.84 11.87 4.26
CA MET A 86 0.98 12.69 5.12
C MET A 86 -0.09 11.84 5.81
N VAL A 87 -0.69 10.89 5.11
CA VAL A 87 -1.70 10.01 5.73
C VAL A 87 -1.07 9.05 6.74
N PHE A 88 0.09 8.45 6.47
CA PHE A 88 0.81 7.67 7.49
C PHE A 88 1.15 8.51 8.74
N LEU A 89 1.59 9.76 8.54
CA LEU A 89 1.81 10.72 9.64
C LEU A 89 0.52 10.93 10.46
N VAL A 90 -0.62 11.15 9.80
CA VAL A 90 -1.93 11.32 10.46
C VAL A 90 -2.30 10.11 11.32
N VAL A 91 -2.17 8.90 10.77
CA VAL A 91 -2.50 7.67 11.49
C VAL A 91 -1.62 7.53 12.73
N GLY A 92 -0.31 7.70 12.60
CA GLY A 92 0.62 7.64 13.74
C GLY A 92 0.33 8.73 14.79
N PHE A 93 0.09 9.95 14.35
CA PHE A 93 -0.24 11.10 15.21
C PHE A 93 -1.50 10.86 16.03
N ALA A 94 -2.59 10.43 15.38
CA ALA A 94 -3.87 10.20 16.05
C ALA A 94 -3.78 9.05 17.06
N LEU A 95 -3.13 7.94 16.69
CA LEU A 95 -2.97 6.79 17.57
C LEU A 95 -2.21 7.15 18.86
N ALA A 96 -1.06 7.81 18.73
CA ALA A 96 -0.20 8.09 19.87
C ALA A 96 -0.67 9.30 20.69
N GLY A 97 -1.36 10.26 20.07
CA GLY A 97 -1.94 11.42 20.77
C GLY A 97 -3.02 11.03 21.78
N TRP A 98 -3.69 9.88 21.58
CA TRP A 98 -4.65 9.35 22.55
C TRP A 98 -4.00 8.86 23.85
N GLY A 99 -2.80 8.27 23.80
CA GLY A 99 -2.15 7.62 24.94
C GLY A 99 -2.07 8.49 26.21
N PRO A 100 -1.51 9.70 26.15
CA PRO A 100 -1.44 10.62 27.30
C PRO A 100 -2.80 11.04 27.88
N LEU A 101 -3.88 10.90 27.12
CA LEU A 101 -5.24 11.28 27.54
C LEU A 101 -5.98 10.15 28.27
N VAL A 102 -5.50 8.90 28.16
CA VAL A 102 -6.14 7.71 28.77
C VAL A 102 -6.35 7.87 30.29
N PRO A 103 -5.38 8.32 31.11
CA PRO A 103 -5.58 8.49 32.55
C PRO A 103 -6.69 9.51 32.88
N PHE A 104 -6.79 10.58 32.09
CA PHE A 104 -7.82 11.62 32.28
C PHE A 104 -9.21 11.12 31.91
N ALA A 105 -9.32 10.37 30.80
CA ALA A 105 -10.58 9.73 30.41
C ALA A 105 -11.07 8.73 31.46
N ARG A 106 -10.14 7.90 31.99
CA ARG A 106 -10.41 6.97 33.08
C ARG A 106 -10.94 7.68 34.33
N ALA A 107 -10.24 8.74 34.77
CA ALA A 107 -10.62 9.49 35.96
C ALA A 107 -12.00 10.17 35.79
N ARG A 108 -12.23 10.81 34.63
CA ARG A 108 -13.49 11.48 34.30
C ARG A 108 -14.69 10.52 34.28
N ALA A 109 -14.49 9.29 33.83
CA ALA A 109 -15.54 8.27 33.75
C ALA A 109 -15.62 7.36 34.99
N GLY A 110 -14.82 7.61 36.03
CA GLY A 110 -14.84 6.83 37.28
C GLY A 110 -14.50 5.35 37.09
N LEU A 111 -13.64 5.01 36.13
CA LEU A 111 -13.42 3.62 35.72
C LEU A 111 -12.40 2.89 36.60
N SER A 112 -12.72 1.65 36.95
CA SER A 112 -11.76 0.70 37.52
C SER A 112 -10.68 0.33 36.50
N SER A 113 -9.53 -0.19 36.96
CA SER A 113 -8.46 -0.64 36.06
C SER A 113 -8.95 -1.74 35.11
N GLY A 114 -9.80 -2.66 35.59
CA GLY A 114 -10.38 -3.71 34.77
C GLY A 114 -11.36 -3.18 33.72
N ALA A 115 -12.21 -2.21 34.09
CA ALA A 115 -13.14 -1.58 33.14
C ALA A 115 -12.40 -0.83 32.02
N LEU A 116 -11.28 -0.17 32.33
CA LEU A 116 -10.42 0.46 31.32
C LEU A 116 -9.85 -0.57 30.33
N GLY A 117 -9.44 -1.75 30.80
CA GLY A 117 -8.97 -2.83 29.94
C GLY A 117 -10.03 -3.29 28.93
N ILE A 118 -11.26 -3.53 29.39
CA ILE A 118 -12.40 -3.88 28.53
C ILE A 118 -12.69 -2.76 27.53
N LEU A 119 -12.62 -1.51 27.98
CA LEU A 119 -12.83 -0.33 27.15
C LEU A 119 -11.79 -0.23 26.02
N LEU A 120 -10.52 -0.58 26.27
CA LEU A 120 -9.49 -0.61 25.24
C LEU A 120 -9.69 -1.76 24.24
N LEU A 121 -10.38 -2.85 24.60
CA LEU A 121 -10.78 -3.88 23.63
C LEU A 121 -11.77 -3.35 22.60
N CYS A 122 -12.59 -2.36 22.94
CA CYS A 122 -13.48 -1.68 21.99
C CYS A 122 -12.70 -1.02 20.83
N LEU A 123 -11.54 -0.43 21.14
CA LEU A 123 -10.64 0.13 20.12
C LEU A 123 -10.17 -0.96 19.14
N GLY A 124 -9.71 -2.09 19.67
CA GLY A 124 -9.26 -3.23 18.87
C GLY A 124 -10.37 -3.84 18.02
N LEU A 125 -11.54 -4.06 18.62
CA LEU A 125 -12.72 -4.60 17.93
C LEU A 125 -13.18 -3.68 16.80
N GLY A 126 -13.23 -2.37 17.05
CA GLY A 126 -13.52 -1.37 16.03
C GLY A 126 -12.59 -1.52 14.82
N SER A 127 -11.28 -1.57 15.06
CA SER A 127 -10.27 -1.73 14.00
C SER A 127 -10.47 -3.01 13.18
N VAL A 128 -10.64 -4.16 13.84
CA VAL A 128 -10.84 -5.45 13.18
C VAL A 128 -12.11 -5.46 12.32
N VAL A 129 -13.18 -4.79 12.75
CA VAL A 129 -14.42 -4.65 11.98
C VAL A 129 -14.26 -3.65 10.82
N GLY A 130 -13.56 -2.54 11.04
CA GLY A 130 -13.36 -1.47 10.05
C GLY A 130 -12.54 -1.90 8.83
N MET A 131 -11.49 -2.72 9.04
CA MET A 131 -10.58 -3.17 7.98
C MET A 131 -11.26 -3.89 6.80
N PRO A 132 -12.05 -4.99 6.99
CA PRO A 132 -12.67 -5.70 5.88
C PRO A 132 -13.74 -4.86 5.17
N ILE A 133 -14.42 -3.96 5.90
CA ILE A 133 -15.38 -3.02 5.32
C ILE A 133 -14.64 -2.04 4.40
N ALA A 134 -13.54 -1.45 4.89
CA ALA A 134 -12.73 -0.51 4.12
C ALA A 134 -12.13 -1.14 2.86
N ALA A 135 -11.60 -2.37 2.97
CA ALA A 135 -11.06 -3.10 1.82
C ALA A 135 -12.09 -3.31 0.70
N ARG A 136 -13.35 -3.62 1.07
CA ARG A 136 -14.45 -3.73 0.10
C ARG A 136 -14.81 -2.39 -0.53
N LEU A 137 -14.80 -1.31 0.26
CA LEU A 137 -15.12 0.03 -0.22
C LEU A 137 -14.05 0.57 -1.18
N VAL A 138 -12.76 0.28 -0.94
CA VAL A 138 -11.67 0.70 -1.83
C VAL A 138 -11.85 0.18 -3.23
N ALA A 139 -12.28 -1.08 -3.38
CA ALA A 139 -12.54 -1.69 -4.68
C ALA A 139 -13.60 -0.97 -5.53
N ARG A 140 -14.48 -0.16 -4.91
CA ARG A 140 -15.56 0.58 -5.59
C ARG A 140 -15.33 2.09 -5.61
N ALA A 141 -14.84 2.66 -4.52
CA ALA A 141 -14.77 4.10 -4.28
C ALA A 141 -13.35 4.67 -4.41
N GLY A 142 -12.32 3.82 -4.49
CA GLY A 142 -10.92 4.19 -4.48
C GLY A 142 -10.41 4.61 -3.09
N CYS A 143 -9.08 4.73 -2.97
CA CYS A 143 -8.42 5.05 -1.69
C CYS A 143 -8.80 6.44 -1.18
N ARG A 144 -8.89 7.44 -2.06
CA ARG A 144 -9.18 8.84 -1.72
C ARG A 144 -10.46 8.99 -0.93
N ARG A 145 -11.58 8.47 -1.45
CA ARG A 145 -12.89 8.60 -0.80
C ARG A 145 -12.89 7.88 0.54
N VAL A 146 -12.37 6.66 0.60
CA VAL A 146 -12.36 5.87 1.83
C VAL A 146 -11.47 6.49 2.91
N LEU A 147 -10.27 6.97 2.56
CA LEU A 147 -9.37 7.64 3.51
C LEU A 147 -9.94 8.97 4.03
N VAL A 148 -10.56 9.78 3.16
CA VAL A 148 -11.18 11.04 3.58
C VAL A 148 -12.37 10.79 4.52
N VAL A 149 -13.24 9.83 4.19
CA VAL A 149 -14.38 9.46 5.05
C VAL A 149 -13.90 8.86 6.38
N ALA A 150 -12.94 7.93 6.36
CA ALA A 150 -12.39 7.35 7.57
C ALA A 150 -11.72 8.41 8.46
N CYS A 151 -11.01 9.38 7.86
CA CYS A 151 -10.44 10.50 8.59
C CYS A 151 -11.53 11.45 9.15
N ALA A 152 -12.64 11.66 8.44
CA ALA A 152 -13.76 12.43 8.97
C ALA A 152 -14.40 11.73 10.19
N LEU A 153 -14.55 10.41 10.15
CA LEU A 153 -15.02 9.61 11.29
C LEU A 153 -14.03 9.66 12.46
N LEU A 154 -12.72 9.65 12.19
CA LEU A 154 -11.67 9.84 13.18
C LEU A 154 -11.78 11.23 13.85
N CYS A 155 -11.93 12.29 13.05
CA CYS A 155 -12.15 13.65 13.54
C CYS A 155 -13.45 13.80 14.34
N LEU A 156 -14.49 13.03 14.02
CA LEU A 156 -15.73 12.99 14.80
C LEU A 156 -15.54 12.29 16.15
N ALA A 157 -14.75 11.21 16.19
CA ALA A 157 -14.52 10.44 17.41
C ALA A 157 -13.61 11.17 18.41
N LEU A 158 -12.61 11.92 17.92
CA LEU A 158 -11.58 12.58 18.75
C LEU A 158 -12.16 13.48 19.86
N PRO A 159 -13.06 14.46 19.60
CA PRO A 159 -13.66 15.26 20.65
C PRO A 159 -14.44 14.42 21.67
N GLY A 160 -15.08 13.35 21.20
CA GLY A 160 -15.77 12.38 22.05
C GLY A 160 -14.83 11.76 23.09
N LEU A 161 -13.60 11.40 22.71
CA LEU A 161 -12.59 10.89 23.65
C LEU A 161 -12.17 11.94 24.71
N GLY A 162 -12.21 13.22 24.34
CA GLY A 162 -11.91 14.34 25.23
C GLY A 162 -13.06 14.74 26.17
N LEU A 163 -14.30 14.39 25.83
CA LEU A 163 -15.52 14.87 26.52
C LEU A 163 -16.34 13.76 27.19
N ALA A 164 -16.34 12.54 26.66
CA ALA A 164 -17.16 11.44 27.16
C ALA A 164 -16.81 11.10 28.61
N SER A 165 -17.85 10.95 29.44
CA SER A 165 -17.76 10.81 30.90
C SER A 165 -18.40 9.53 31.43
N THR A 166 -18.88 8.64 30.55
CA THR A 166 -19.44 7.35 30.96
C THR A 166 -18.76 6.21 30.20
N PHE A 167 -18.81 5.01 30.77
CA PHE A 167 -18.28 3.81 30.11
C PHE A 167 -18.86 3.62 28.70
N VAL A 168 -20.18 3.73 28.56
CA VAL A 168 -20.88 3.50 27.28
C VAL A 168 -20.50 4.54 26.23
N THR A 169 -20.45 5.82 26.61
CA THR A 169 -20.09 6.89 25.67
C THR A 169 -18.63 6.78 25.23
N LEU A 170 -17.70 6.49 26.15
CA LEU A 170 -16.30 6.23 25.81
C LEU A 170 -16.15 4.98 24.94
N ALA A 171 -16.89 3.91 25.23
CA ALA A 171 -16.85 2.66 24.46
C ALA A 171 -17.30 2.90 23.01
N ALA A 172 -18.37 3.68 22.81
CA ALA A 172 -18.84 4.07 21.48
C ALA A 172 -17.81 4.94 20.74
N CYS A 173 -17.20 5.92 21.41
CA CYS A 173 -16.14 6.73 20.82
C CYS A 173 -14.92 5.91 20.43
N LEU A 174 -14.50 4.95 21.27
CA LEU A 174 -13.36 4.07 20.99
C LEU A 174 -13.65 3.04 19.90
N LEU A 175 -14.87 2.50 19.82
CA LEU A 175 -15.31 1.67 18.70
C LEU A 175 -15.23 2.45 17.38
N LEU A 176 -15.74 3.69 17.36
CA LEU A 176 -15.70 4.53 16.16
C LEU A 176 -14.27 4.93 15.79
N PHE A 177 -13.48 5.37 16.77
CA PHE A 177 -12.07 5.70 16.59
C PHE A 177 -11.28 4.49 16.07
N GLY A 178 -11.49 3.31 16.65
CA GLY A 178 -10.90 2.05 16.20
C GLY A 178 -11.30 1.71 14.78
N ALA A 179 -12.59 1.75 14.45
CA ALA A 179 -13.08 1.47 13.10
C ALA A 179 -12.49 2.44 12.06
N ALA A 180 -12.41 3.73 12.38
CA ALA A 180 -11.77 4.73 11.54
C ALA A 180 -10.26 4.47 11.37
N MET A 181 -9.55 4.19 12.47
CA MET A 181 -8.12 3.88 12.47
C MET A 181 -7.79 2.62 11.67
N GLY A 182 -8.49 1.51 11.92
CA GLY A 182 -8.30 0.26 11.19
C GLY A 182 -8.64 0.40 9.70
N ALA A 183 -9.70 1.16 9.37
CA ALA A 183 -10.00 1.50 7.97
C ALA A 183 -8.87 2.31 7.33
N MET A 184 -8.39 3.38 7.99
CA MET A 184 -7.29 4.20 7.47
C MET A 184 -6.01 3.38 7.27
N ASP A 185 -5.62 2.59 8.26
CA ASP A 185 -4.39 1.79 8.22
C ASP A 185 -4.43 0.72 7.12
N CYS A 186 -5.57 0.06 6.93
CA CYS A 186 -5.74 -0.88 5.84
C CYS A 186 -5.64 -0.18 4.47
N VAL A 187 -6.37 0.92 4.27
CA VAL A 187 -6.46 1.58 2.95
C VAL A 187 -5.18 2.33 2.59
N ILE A 188 -4.49 2.93 3.56
CA ILE A 188 -3.24 3.64 3.28
C ILE A 188 -2.15 2.68 2.81
N ASN A 189 -2.15 1.44 3.31
CA ASN A 189 -1.24 0.41 2.82
C ASN A 189 -1.55 -0.03 1.38
N VAL A 190 -2.83 -0.06 0.98
CA VAL A 190 -3.22 -0.27 -0.44
C VAL A 190 -2.72 0.88 -1.32
N GLN A 191 -3.00 2.13 -0.90
CA GLN A 191 -2.51 3.34 -1.57
C GLN A 191 -0.97 3.33 -1.70
N ALA A 192 -0.27 2.93 -0.64
CA ALA A 192 1.18 2.92 -0.58
C ALA A 192 1.80 1.91 -1.55
N VAL A 193 1.22 0.71 -1.62
CA VAL A 193 1.64 -0.32 -2.58
C VAL A 193 1.44 0.15 -4.02
N ALA A 194 0.31 0.79 -4.33
CA ALA A 194 0.07 1.35 -5.66
C ALA A 194 1.08 2.45 -6.02
N VAL A 195 1.38 3.36 -5.08
CA VAL A 195 2.37 4.43 -5.27
C VAL A 195 3.79 3.88 -5.38
N GLU A 196 4.14 2.84 -4.62
CA GLU A 196 5.43 2.14 -4.72
C GLU A 196 5.59 1.50 -6.11
N HIS A 197 4.56 0.79 -6.58
CA HIS A 197 4.56 0.16 -7.89
C HIS A 197 4.74 1.19 -9.02
N GLU A 198 3.99 2.30 -8.98
CA GLU A 198 4.12 3.40 -9.93
C GLU A 198 5.52 4.04 -9.87
N SER A 199 6.11 4.11 -8.68
CA SER A 199 7.43 4.71 -8.48
C SER A 199 8.59 3.81 -8.94
N ARG A 200 8.34 2.52 -9.18
CA ARG A 200 9.36 1.49 -9.53
C ARG A 200 10.55 1.44 -8.54
N ARG A 201 10.34 1.90 -7.31
CA ARG A 201 11.34 1.89 -6.24
C ARG A 201 10.67 1.54 -4.93
N PRO A 202 11.38 0.87 -4.00
CA PRO A 202 10.89 0.67 -2.64
C PRO A 202 10.55 1.99 -1.97
N MET A 203 9.38 2.06 -1.34
CA MET A 203 8.88 3.24 -0.62
C MET A 203 8.14 2.89 0.68
N MET A 204 7.72 1.62 0.87
CA MET A 204 6.94 1.19 2.03
C MET A 204 7.61 1.51 3.37
N SER A 205 8.94 1.36 3.49
CA SER A 205 9.65 1.65 4.74
C SER A 205 9.63 3.13 5.06
N GLY A 206 9.93 3.99 4.07
CA GLY A 206 9.87 5.45 4.26
C GLY A 206 8.46 5.96 4.58
N PHE A 207 7.42 5.31 4.03
CA PHE A 207 6.04 5.59 4.39
C PHE A 207 5.73 5.26 5.86
N HIS A 208 6.12 4.07 6.35
CA HIS A 208 6.00 3.71 7.75
C HIS A 208 6.91 4.53 8.67
N GLY A 209 8.02 5.07 8.16
CA GLY A 209 8.85 6.03 8.88
C GLY A 209 8.06 7.29 9.26
N MET A 210 7.18 7.76 8.38
CA MET A 210 6.29 8.89 8.68
C MET A 210 5.21 8.55 9.71
N PHE A 211 4.74 7.30 9.77
CA PHE A 211 3.90 6.84 10.88
C PHE A 211 4.64 6.97 12.21
N SER A 212 5.91 6.53 12.28
CA SER A 212 6.71 6.65 13.50
C SER A 212 7.03 8.11 13.88
N VAL A 213 7.24 9.00 12.91
CA VAL A 213 7.33 10.44 13.19
C VAL A 213 5.99 10.96 13.72
N GLY A 214 4.88 10.52 13.16
CA GLY A 214 3.54 10.84 13.61
C GLY A 214 3.33 10.43 15.06
N THR A 215 3.69 9.21 15.45
CA THR A 215 3.51 8.74 16.82
C THR A 215 4.29 9.59 17.83
N LEU A 216 5.53 9.97 17.50
CA LEU A 216 6.32 10.89 18.33
C LEU A 216 5.64 12.26 18.47
N LEU A 217 5.21 12.86 17.35
CA LEU A 217 4.56 14.18 17.37
C LEU A 217 3.21 14.16 18.10
N GLY A 218 2.43 13.09 17.95
CA GLY A 218 1.14 12.93 18.61
C GLY A 218 1.29 12.83 20.13
N ALA A 219 2.13 11.90 20.60
CA ALA A 219 2.38 11.72 22.03
C ALA A 219 3.02 12.96 22.67
N ALA A 220 4.04 13.54 22.02
CA ALA A 220 4.71 14.75 22.51
C ALA A 220 3.78 15.96 22.50
N GLY A 221 2.96 16.12 21.46
CA GLY A 221 2.00 17.22 21.35
C GLY A 221 0.91 17.14 22.42
N ALA A 222 0.32 15.97 22.63
CA ALA A 222 -0.67 15.77 23.69
C ALA A 222 -0.06 15.97 25.09
N SER A 223 1.10 15.38 25.37
CA SER A 223 1.79 15.54 26.66
C SER A 223 2.23 16.97 26.92
N GLY A 224 2.75 17.65 25.90
CA GLY A 224 3.13 19.07 25.97
C GLY A 224 1.93 19.99 26.21
N GLY A 225 0.81 19.73 25.54
CA GLY A 225 -0.45 20.45 25.77
C GLY A 225 -0.95 20.31 27.21
N LEU A 226 -0.92 19.08 27.76
CA LEU A 226 -1.24 18.85 29.17
C LEU A 226 -0.28 19.60 30.10
N GLY A 227 1.01 19.60 29.80
CA GLY A 227 2.03 20.34 30.56
C GLY A 227 1.86 21.86 30.53
N MET A 228 1.23 22.39 29.47
CA MET A 228 0.85 23.81 29.36
C MET A 228 -0.53 24.12 29.97
N GLY A 229 -1.19 23.13 30.61
CA GLY A 229 -2.50 23.30 31.24
C GLY A 229 -3.69 23.21 30.29
N MET A 230 -3.51 22.73 29.06
CA MET A 230 -4.65 22.50 28.15
C MET A 230 -5.54 21.37 28.68
N SER A 231 -6.85 21.54 28.56
CA SER A 231 -7.79 20.46 28.89
C SER A 231 -7.68 19.31 27.87
N PRO A 232 -8.00 18.06 28.27
CA PRO A 232 -8.07 16.93 27.34
C PRO A 232 -8.96 17.21 26.12
N ALA A 233 -10.10 17.88 26.33
CA ALA A 233 -10.97 18.31 25.24
C ALA A 233 -10.27 19.28 24.28
N GLY A 234 -9.57 20.30 24.80
CA GLY A 234 -8.80 21.24 23.99
C GLY A 234 -7.72 20.56 23.14
N ILE A 235 -7.04 19.56 23.70
CA ILE A 235 -6.03 18.77 22.98
C ILE A 235 -6.69 17.97 21.85
N THR A 236 -7.84 17.32 22.11
CA THR A 236 -8.54 16.58 21.06
C THR A 236 -9.04 17.48 19.92
N VAL A 237 -9.50 18.70 20.24
CA VAL A 237 -9.90 19.70 19.23
C VAL A 237 -8.70 20.17 18.40
N ALA A 238 -7.56 20.45 19.03
CA ALA A 238 -6.33 20.75 18.31
C ALA A 238 -5.90 19.59 17.39
N GLY A 239 -6.03 18.35 17.88
CA GLY A 239 -5.81 17.13 17.11
C GLY A 239 -6.72 17.05 15.87
N VAL A 240 -8.01 17.37 15.99
CA VAL A 240 -8.95 17.44 14.85
C VAL A 240 -8.49 18.45 13.80
N ILE A 241 -8.03 19.63 14.22
CA ILE A 241 -7.54 20.66 13.28
C ILE A 241 -6.30 20.16 12.54
N CYS A 242 -5.34 19.57 13.24
CA CYS A 242 -4.12 19.02 12.64
C CYS A 242 -4.42 17.87 11.66
N VAL A 243 -5.24 16.90 12.10
CA VAL A 243 -5.62 15.73 11.29
C VAL A 243 -6.46 16.13 10.08
N GLY A 244 -7.51 16.94 10.29
CA GLY A 244 -8.40 17.45 9.26
C GLY A 244 -7.70 18.33 8.23
N GLY A 245 -6.82 19.24 8.68
CA GLY A 245 -6.01 20.06 7.79
C GLY A 245 -5.05 19.21 6.95
N THR A 246 -4.39 18.23 7.57
CA THR A 246 -3.43 17.36 6.86
C THR A 246 -4.12 16.50 5.81
N ILE A 247 -5.28 15.89 6.12
CA ILE A 247 -6.01 15.08 5.12
C ILE A 247 -6.56 15.95 3.98
N ALA A 248 -7.00 17.18 4.27
CA ALA A 248 -7.48 18.10 3.23
C ALA A 248 -6.36 18.45 2.23
N LEU A 249 -5.14 18.68 2.73
CA LEU A 249 -3.96 18.92 1.89
C LEU A 249 -3.55 17.66 1.09
N ALA A 250 -3.66 16.48 1.71
CA ALA A 250 -3.30 15.22 1.07
C ALA A 250 -4.33 14.73 0.04
N ALA A 251 -5.61 15.09 0.18
CA ALA A 251 -6.73 14.49 -0.56
C ALA A 251 -6.56 14.49 -2.09
N GLY A 252 -6.01 15.56 -2.65
CA GLY A 252 -5.78 15.65 -4.09
C GLY A 252 -4.66 14.74 -4.62
N GLY A 253 -3.79 14.22 -3.75
CA GLY A 253 -2.76 13.22 -4.09
C GLY A 253 -3.19 11.77 -3.88
N LEU A 254 -4.37 11.51 -3.33
CA LEU A 254 -4.86 10.16 -3.08
C LEU A 254 -5.55 9.56 -4.32
N LEU A 255 -5.43 8.24 -4.49
CA LEU A 255 -5.94 7.55 -5.67
C LEU A 255 -7.47 7.46 -5.65
N GLY A 256 -8.11 7.89 -6.74
CA GLY A 256 -9.54 7.68 -6.97
C GLY A 256 -9.87 6.23 -7.32
N PRO A 257 -11.14 5.91 -7.62
CA PRO A 257 -11.47 4.60 -8.17
C PRO A 257 -10.72 4.40 -9.49
N VAL A 258 -10.11 3.23 -9.66
CA VAL A 258 -9.34 2.84 -10.87
C VAL A 258 -10.25 2.69 -12.09
N PHE A 259 -11.57 2.78 -11.90
CA PHE A 259 -12.57 2.83 -12.95
C PHE A 259 -13.24 4.20 -12.93
N GLY A 260 -13.01 5.01 -13.96
CA GLY A 260 -14.11 5.81 -14.49
C GLY A 260 -15.26 4.85 -14.86
N PRO A 261 -16.52 5.30 -15.00
CA PRO A 261 -17.54 4.44 -15.58
C PRO A 261 -16.93 3.84 -16.85
N ALA A 262 -17.03 2.51 -17.00
CA ALA A 262 -16.71 1.90 -18.28
C ALA A 262 -17.43 2.76 -19.32
N VAL A 263 -16.69 3.35 -20.24
CA VAL A 263 -17.29 3.69 -21.52
C VAL A 263 -17.90 2.35 -21.94
N ALA A 264 -19.24 2.30 -21.96
CA ALA A 264 -19.92 1.13 -22.46
C ALA A 264 -19.27 0.81 -23.81
N PRO A 265 -18.99 -0.46 -24.12
CA PRO A 265 -18.55 -0.84 -25.47
C PRO A 265 -19.52 -0.35 -26.58
N ASP A 266 -20.70 0.16 -26.21
CA ASP A 266 -21.79 0.52 -27.11
C ASP A 266 -21.85 2.04 -27.40
N ALA A 267 -20.70 2.66 -27.65
CA ALA A 267 -20.65 3.94 -28.34
C ALA A 267 -19.57 3.95 -29.44
N VAL A 268 -19.34 2.80 -30.07
CA VAL A 268 -19.11 2.82 -31.52
C VAL A 268 -20.48 3.14 -32.12
N PRO A 269 -20.65 4.20 -32.91
CA PRO A 269 -21.88 4.38 -33.67
C PRO A 269 -22.01 3.15 -34.58
N ASP A 270 -22.96 2.26 -34.27
CA ASP A 270 -23.44 1.22 -35.19
C ASP A 270 -24.19 1.91 -36.33
N ALA A 271 -23.46 2.60 -37.19
CA ALA A 271 -23.92 3.15 -38.45
C ALA A 271 -22.68 3.57 -39.24
N VAL A 272 -22.12 2.63 -40.01
CA VAL A 272 -21.65 3.02 -41.34
C VAL A 272 -22.94 3.43 -42.07
N PRO A 273 -23.09 4.69 -42.52
CA PRO A 273 -24.26 5.04 -43.33
C PRO A 273 -24.31 4.13 -44.55
N ASP A 274 -25.48 3.56 -44.86
CA ASP A 274 -25.78 2.67 -46.00
C ASP A 274 -25.54 3.30 -47.40
N ALA A 275 -24.73 4.35 -47.49
CA ALA A 275 -24.51 5.12 -48.72
C ALA A 275 -23.28 4.69 -49.56
N VAL A 276 -22.73 3.49 -49.34
CA VAL A 276 -21.62 2.95 -50.17
C VAL A 276 -21.91 1.54 -50.72
N THR A 277 -23.14 1.02 -50.57
CA THR A 277 -23.55 -0.25 -51.17
C THR A 277 -24.32 -0.12 -52.50
N ASP A 278 -24.61 1.11 -52.97
CA ASP A 278 -25.37 1.35 -54.22
C ASP A 278 -24.51 1.51 -55.49
N ALA A 279 -23.29 0.96 -55.51
CA ALA A 279 -22.43 1.02 -56.69
C ALA A 279 -21.92 -0.35 -57.17
N VAL A 280 -22.75 -1.40 -57.13
CA VAL A 280 -22.56 -2.59 -57.99
C VAL A 280 -23.93 -3.15 -58.41
N PRO A 281 -24.34 -3.00 -59.68
CA PRO A 281 -25.58 -3.61 -60.17
C PRO A 281 -25.38 -5.07 -60.58
N GLY A 282 -26.28 -5.94 -60.10
CA GLY A 282 -26.69 -7.14 -60.85
C GLY A 282 -26.44 -8.49 -60.18
N ALA A 283 -27.46 -9.01 -59.49
CA ALA A 283 -27.96 -10.39 -59.69
C ALA A 283 -29.28 -10.57 -58.94
N VAL A 284 -30.36 -10.77 -59.70
CA VAL A 284 -31.72 -11.09 -59.25
C VAL A 284 -31.76 -12.54 -58.73
N PRO A 285 -32.62 -12.89 -57.74
CA PRO A 285 -32.65 -14.21 -57.10
C PRO A 285 -33.26 -15.30 -57.99
N GLY A 286 -32.90 -16.53 -57.68
CA GLY A 286 -33.18 -17.72 -58.49
C GLY A 286 -34.65 -18.04 -58.72
N ALA A 287 -34.93 -18.47 -59.94
CA ALA A 287 -35.82 -19.58 -60.30
C ALA A 287 -35.78 -19.75 -61.83
N ALA A 288 -34.79 -20.49 -62.34
CA ALA A 288 -34.84 -21.22 -63.61
C ALA A 288 -33.46 -21.79 -63.94
N ALA A 289 -33.45 -23.03 -64.41
CA ALA A 289 -32.41 -23.72 -65.18
C ALA A 289 -31.81 -24.95 -64.50
N GLU A 290 -32.69 -25.83 -64.07
CA GLU A 290 -32.47 -27.27 -63.92
C GLU A 290 -32.34 -27.99 -65.29
N SER A 291 -31.86 -27.32 -66.35
CA SER A 291 -31.99 -27.82 -67.74
C SER A 291 -30.80 -27.63 -68.69
N MET A 292 -29.56 -27.46 -68.21
CA MET A 292 -28.39 -27.32 -69.12
C MET A 292 -27.11 -28.01 -68.61
N LEU A 293 -27.22 -29.21 -68.04
CA LEU A 293 -26.06 -30.03 -67.66
C LEU A 293 -26.12 -31.48 -68.21
N GLU A 294 -26.83 -31.68 -69.32
CA GLU A 294 -26.75 -32.88 -70.17
C GLU A 294 -26.19 -32.50 -71.56
N SER A 295 -24.88 -32.26 -71.68
CA SER A 295 -24.15 -32.38 -72.95
C SER A 295 -22.63 -32.23 -72.74
N LEU A 296 -21.94 -33.37 -72.65
CA LEU A 296 -20.47 -33.59 -72.76
C LEU A 296 -19.91 -33.21 -74.16
N PRO A 297 -18.61 -33.41 -74.55
CA PRO A 297 -17.32 -33.65 -73.83
C PRO A 297 -16.05 -32.91 -74.42
N GLY A 298 -14.88 -33.00 -73.73
CA GLY A 298 -13.60 -33.43 -74.36
C GLY A 298 -12.39 -32.48 -74.53
N MET A 299 -11.21 -32.97 -74.11
CA MET A 299 -9.83 -32.76 -74.62
C MET A 299 -8.86 -31.69 -74.05
N VAL A 300 -7.57 -32.05 -74.18
CA VAL A 300 -6.33 -31.72 -73.44
C VAL A 300 -5.40 -30.78 -74.23
N ALA A 301 -4.52 -30.01 -73.53
CA ALA A 301 -3.17 -29.49 -73.90
C ALA A 301 -2.97 -28.05 -73.33
N GLU A 302 -1.84 -27.43 -73.02
CA GLU A 302 -0.40 -27.71 -72.80
C GLU A 302 0.25 -26.33 -72.47
N SER A 303 1.26 -26.26 -71.58
CA SER A 303 2.29 -25.20 -71.39
C SER A 303 1.93 -23.70 -71.17
N LEU A 304 2.47 -23.08 -70.09
CA LEU A 304 3.35 -21.88 -70.04
C LEU A 304 3.37 -21.17 -68.64
N PRO A 305 4.44 -20.41 -68.28
CA PRO A 305 4.80 -20.06 -66.90
C PRO A 305 4.55 -18.60 -66.45
N GLU A 306 4.62 -18.42 -65.13
CA GLU A 306 4.76 -17.22 -64.26
C GLU A 306 4.56 -15.81 -64.84
N SER A 307 3.47 -15.16 -64.45
CA SER A 307 3.43 -13.76 -63.98
C SER A 307 2.05 -13.47 -63.38
N ASP A 308 2.04 -12.85 -62.20
CA ASP A 308 0.92 -12.29 -61.43
C ASP A 308 -0.47 -12.30 -62.10
N ILE A 309 -1.47 -12.85 -61.40
CA ILE A 309 -2.78 -12.25 -61.09
C ILE A 309 -3.75 -13.37 -60.62
N THR A 310 -4.53 -13.03 -59.59
CA THR A 310 -5.76 -13.67 -59.09
C THR A 310 -5.70 -14.95 -58.24
N CYS A 311 -6.00 -14.76 -56.96
CA CYS A 311 -6.61 -15.76 -56.09
C CYS A 311 -7.96 -16.23 -56.68
N ILE A 312 -8.18 -17.54 -56.74
CA ILE A 312 -9.35 -18.33 -56.27
C ILE A 312 -9.20 -19.78 -56.81
N PRO A 313 -9.28 -20.80 -55.93
CA PRO A 313 -10.38 -21.76 -56.03
C PRO A 313 -11.10 -21.87 -54.67
N ALA A 314 -12.42 -21.69 -54.55
CA ALA A 314 -13.53 -22.48 -55.10
C ALA A 314 -13.56 -23.95 -54.62
N SER A 315 -13.88 -24.14 -53.33
CA SER A 315 -14.79 -25.16 -52.70
C SER A 315 -14.57 -26.67 -52.96
N PRO A 316 -15.23 -27.62 -52.24
CA PRO A 316 -16.02 -27.56 -51.01
C PRO A 316 -15.62 -28.66 -50.00
N GLN A 317 -15.13 -28.33 -48.80
CA GLN A 317 -15.10 -29.30 -47.69
C GLN A 317 -16.14 -28.96 -46.64
N LYS A 318 -17.20 -29.75 -46.71
CA LYS A 318 -18.22 -30.11 -45.72
C LYS A 318 -17.85 -29.70 -44.27
N PRO A 319 -18.73 -29.00 -43.53
CA PRO A 319 -18.46 -28.61 -42.15
C PRO A 319 -18.49 -29.84 -41.24
N THR A 320 -17.32 -30.44 -40.98
CA THR A 320 -17.15 -31.41 -39.91
C THR A 320 -16.89 -30.66 -38.61
N THR A 321 -17.89 -30.74 -37.73
CA THR A 321 -17.93 -30.29 -36.34
C THR A 321 -16.58 -30.40 -35.62
N VAL A 322 -15.90 -29.27 -35.47
CA VAL A 322 -14.90 -29.08 -34.42
C VAL A 322 -15.64 -28.54 -33.20
N HIS A 323 -15.39 -29.14 -32.05
CA HIS A 323 -15.97 -28.74 -30.77
C HIS A 323 -15.62 -27.29 -30.41
N ASP A 324 -16.48 -26.35 -30.81
CA ASP A 324 -16.51 -25.00 -30.25
C ASP A 324 -17.15 -25.05 -28.85
N GLY A 325 -16.32 -25.38 -27.87
CA GLY A 325 -16.59 -25.17 -26.44
C GLY A 325 -16.30 -23.73 -25.99
N ALA A 326 -16.41 -22.74 -26.89
CA ALA A 326 -16.31 -21.33 -26.53
C ALA A 326 -17.62 -20.90 -25.87
N ALA A 327 -17.69 -21.08 -24.55
CA ALA A 327 -18.75 -20.54 -23.72
C ALA A 327 -18.96 -19.06 -24.06
N ARG A 328 -20.19 -18.75 -24.50
CA ARG A 328 -20.70 -17.37 -24.57
C ARG A 328 -20.32 -16.63 -23.29
N PRO A 329 -19.83 -15.38 -23.35
CA PRO A 329 -19.65 -14.60 -22.14
C PRO A 329 -21.03 -14.42 -21.50
N ASP A 330 -21.24 -15.12 -20.39
CA ASP A 330 -22.44 -15.05 -19.58
C ASP A 330 -22.80 -13.58 -19.36
N ALA A 331 -24.00 -13.22 -19.82
CA ALA A 331 -24.69 -12.00 -19.46
C ALA A 331 -24.53 -11.74 -17.95
N ALA A 332 -24.24 -10.48 -17.62
CA ALA A 332 -23.97 -9.99 -16.28
C ALA A 332 -24.91 -10.61 -15.23
N ARG A 333 -24.39 -11.55 -14.43
CA ARG A 333 -25.10 -12.06 -13.25
C ARG A 333 -25.10 -10.96 -12.19
N PRO A 334 -26.27 -10.42 -11.78
CA PRO A 334 -26.34 -9.51 -10.66
C PRO A 334 -26.06 -10.29 -9.37
N GLY A 335 -25.12 -9.81 -8.56
CA GLY A 335 -25.03 -10.21 -7.15
C GLY A 335 -24.21 -11.45 -6.83
N VAL A 336 -22.91 -11.48 -7.18
CA VAL A 336 -21.97 -12.26 -6.36
C VAL A 336 -21.53 -11.34 -5.22
N ALA A 337 -22.16 -11.49 -4.06
CA ALA A 337 -21.59 -11.02 -2.81
C ALA A 337 -20.20 -11.66 -2.69
N ARG A 338 -19.15 -10.90 -3.03
CA ARG A 338 -17.76 -11.40 -3.03
C ARG A 338 -17.44 -11.83 -1.60
N ARG A 339 -17.42 -13.14 -1.38
CA ARG A 339 -17.09 -13.78 -0.09
C ARG A 339 -15.81 -13.16 0.44
N LEU A 340 -15.74 -12.95 1.76
CA LEU A 340 -14.52 -12.54 2.44
C LEU A 340 -13.43 -13.55 2.04
N MET A 341 -12.44 -13.11 1.25
CA MET A 341 -11.42 -14.01 0.72
C MET A 341 -10.41 -14.29 1.83
N LEU A 342 -10.41 -15.52 2.32
CA LEU A 342 -9.47 -15.92 3.37
C LEU A 342 -8.03 -15.91 2.84
N PRO A 343 -7.06 -15.39 3.61
CA PRO A 343 -5.65 -15.44 3.25
C PRO A 343 -5.17 -16.88 3.01
N ARG A 344 -4.39 -17.10 1.94
CA ARG A 344 -3.85 -18.42 1.58
C ARG A 344 -2.44 -18.33 1.00
N GLY A 345 -1.70 -19.42 1.08
CA GLY A 345 -0.33 -19.52 0.56
C GLY A 345 0.60 -18.45 1.15
N VAL A 346 1.30 -17.72 0.29
CA VAL A 346 2.27 -16.68 0.69
C VAL A 346 1.64 -15.54 1.51
N VAL A 347 0.34 -15.26 1.29
CA VAL A 347 -0.38 -14.20 2.03
C VAL A 347 -0.61 -14.63 3.48
N LEU A 348 -0.98 -15.89 3.71
CA LEU A 348 -1.11 -16.42 5.07
C LEU A 348 0.23 -16.41 5.80
N LEU A 349 1.31 -16.85 5.13
CA LEU A 349 2.66 -16.82 5.68
C LEU A 349 3.10 -15.39 6.05
N ALA A 350 2.92 -14.44 5.13
CA ALA A 350 3.21 -13.03 5.38
C ALA A 350 2.36 -12.47 6.53
N GLY A 351 1.09 -12.85 6.63
CA GLY A 351 0.21 -12.48 7.74
C GLY A 351 0.72 -13.01 9.09
N LEU A 352 1.14 -14.28 9.15
CA LEU A 352 1.73 -14.86 10.36
C LEU A 352 3.06 -14.20 10.74
N MET A 353 3.90 -13.84 9.76
CA MET A 353 5.12 -13.08 10.01
C MET A 353 4.81 -11.66 10.52
N CYS A 354 3.79 -10.98 9.98
CA CYS A 354 3.32 -9.71 10.50
C CYS A 354 2.77 -9.85 11.92
N CYS A 355 2.02 -10.91 12.23
CA CYS A 355 1.52 -11.20 13.57
C CYS A 355 2.66 -11.36 14.56
N ALA A 356 3.69 -12.14 14.20
CA ALA A 356 4.89 -12.29 15.00
C ALA A 356 5.61 -10.95 15.23
N ALA A 357 5.83 -10.17 14.17
CA ALA A 357 6.51 -8.88 14.26
C ALA A 357 5.73 -7.88 15.13
N PHE A 358 4.41 -7.81 14.97
CA PHE A 358 3.56 -6.92 15.76
C PHE A 358 3.37 -7.37 17.21
N LEU A 359 3.29 -8.68 17.46
CA LEU A 359 3.32 -9.25 18.81
C LEU A 359 4.59 -8.81 19.54
N VAL A 360 5.73 -8.93 18.85
CA VAL A 360 7.04 -8.55 19.37
C VAL A 360 7.18 -7.03 19.54
N GLU A 361 6.70 -6.24 18.59
CA GLU A 361 6.68 -4.77 18.70
C GLU A 361 5.82 -4.34 19.90
N GLY A 362 4.61 -4.87 20.03
CA GLY A 362 3.74 -4.64 21.19
C GLY A 362 4.39 -5.07 22.51
N ALA A 363 5.07 -6.22 22.52
CA ALA A 363 5.83 -6.68 23.68
C ALA A 363 6.86 -5.65 24.14
N MET A 364 7.59 -5.03 23.22
CA MET A 364 8.59 -4.03 23.56
C MET A 364 7.97 -2.72 24.04
N LEU A 365 6.79 -2.34 23.51
CA LEU A 365 6.07 -1.15 23.96
C LEU A 365 5.59 -1.30 25.41
N ASP A 366 5.03 -2.46 25.76
CA ASP A 366 4.35 -2.66 27.05
C ASP A 366 5.26 -3.25 28.13
N TRP A 367 6.19 -4.13 27.76
CA TRP A 367 6.92 -4.97 28.71
C TRP A 367 8.41 -4.64 28.83
N SER A 368 9.00 -3.83 27.94
CA SER A 368 10.45 -3.56 28.00
C SER A 368 10.88 -2.84 29.28
N ALA A 369 10.14 -1.82 29.70
CA ALA A 369 10.42 -1.10 30.94
C ALA A 369 10.17 -1.98 32.18
N ILE A 370 9.09 -2.78 32.16
CA ILE A 370 8.79 -3.73 33.23
C ILE A 370 9.90 -4.78 33.32
N PHE A 371 10.39 -5.28 32.19
CA PHE A 371 11.49 -6.24 32.13
C PHE A 371 12.78 -5.68 32.73
N LEU A 372 13.17 -4.47 32.33
CA LEU A 372 14.35 -3.81 32.90
C LEU A 372 14.20 -3.53 34.39
N SER A 373 13.01 -3.18 34.86
CA SER A 373 12.78 -2.92 36.28
C SER A 373 12.73 -4.19 37.13
N SER A 374 12.11 -5.25 36.61
CA SER A 374 11.92 -6.52 37.35
C SER A 374 13.10 -7.47 37.25
N ALA A 375 13.61 -7.72 36.05
CA ALA A 375 14.67 -8.70 35.80
C ALA A 375 16.08 -8.12 36.01
N HIS A 376 16.27 -6.83 35.71
CA HIS A 376 17.55 -6.12 35.88
C HIS A 376 17.58 -5.20 37.11
N HIS A 377 16.51 -5.21 37.91
CA HIS A 377 16.37 -4.39 39.13
C HIS A 377 16.62 -2.89 38.93
N LEU A 378 16.33 -2.37 37.73
CA LEU A 378 16.57 -0.98 37.40
C LEU A 378 15.47 -0.06 37.97
N PRO A 379 15.83 1.15 38.46
CA PRO A 379 14.86 2.15 38.83
C PRO A 379 13.93 2.49 37.65
N PRO A 380 12.63 2.74 37.86
CA PRO A 380 11.67 3.04 36.79
C PRO A 380 12.12 4.17 35.85
N ALA A 381 12.74 5.21 36.41
CA ALA A 381 13.27 6.35 35.65
C ALA A 381 14.34 5.93 34.61
N ARG A 382 15.13 4.89 34.90
CA ARG A 382 16.16 4.37 33.98
C ARG A 382 15.61 3.28 33.08
N ALA A 383 14.68 2.46 33.57
CA ALA A 383 14.03 1.40 32.82
C ALA A 383 13.26 1.93 31.59
N GLY A 384 12.68 3.14 31.69
CA GLY A 384 12.06 3.81 30.55
C GLY A 384 13.01 4.10 29.38
N GLY A 385 14.33 4.14 29.61
CA GLY A 385 15.32 4.33 28.56
C GLY A 385 15.32 3.22 27.50
N GLY A 386 14.92 2.00 27.86
CA GLY A 386 14.83 0.87 26.93
C GLY A 386 13.79 1.08 25.84
N TYR A 387 12.61 1.55 26.23
CA TYR A 387 11.54 1.94 25.30
C TYR A 387 12.02 3.05 24.35
N VAL A 388 12.69 4.09 24.88
CA VAL A 388 13.21 5.20 24.07
C VAL A 388 14.24 4.72 23.05
N ALA A 389 15.18 3.86 23.46
CA ALA A 389 16.19 3.29 22.58
C ALA A 389 15.56 2.46 21.45
N PHE A 390 14.58 1.61 21.78
CA PHE A 390 13.80 0.84 20.81
C PHE A 390 13.08 1.73 19.79
N CYS A 391 12.32 2.73 20.26
CA CYS A 391 11.56 3.63 19.39
C CYS A 391 12.48 4.47 18.48
N ALA A 392 13.59 4.99 19.01
CA ALA A 392 14.54 5.76 18.23
C ALA A 392 15.18 4.92 17.12
N ALA A 393 15.62 3.70 17.45
CA ALA A 393 16.17 2.78 16.47
C ALA A 393 15.15 2.38 15.39
N MET A 394 13.88 2.19 15.78
CA MET A 394 12.80 1.88 14.84
C MET A 394 12.53 3.02 13.86
N VAL A 395 12.49 4.28 14.34
CA VAL A 395 12.31 5.47 13.47
C VAL A 395 13.45 5.55 12.45
N LEU A 396 14.70 5.48 12.93
CA LEU A 396 15.88 5.56 12.06
C LEU A 396 15.93 4.40 11.07
N GLY A 397 15.59 3.19 11.52
CA GLY A 397 15.52 1.99 10.68
C GLY A 397 14.48 2.12 9.57
N ARG A 398 13.29 2.65 9.87
CA ARG A 398 12.22 2.86 8.87
C ARG A 398 12.56 3.97 7.88
N LEU A 399 13.12 5.09 8.34
CA LEU A 399 13.51 6.22 7.47
C LEU A 399 14.67 5.87 6.53
N SER A 400 15.60 5.00 6.96
CA SER A 400 16.69 4.49 6.12
C SER A 400 16.31 3.24 5.31
N GLY A 401 15.16 2.63 5.61
CA GLY A 401 14.77 1.31 5.12
C GLY A 401 14.67 1.21 3.61
N ASP A 402 14.09 2.20 2.93
CA ASP A 402 13.97 2.17 1.46
C ASP A 402 15.35 2.07 0.78
N ALA A 403 16.36 2.75 1.33
CA ALA A 403 17.73 2.68 0.81
C ALA A 403 18.37 1.31 1.05
N VAL A 404 18.15 0.72 2.22
CA VAL A 404 18.65 -0.62 2.56
C VAL A 404 17.99 -1.68 1.68
N VAL A 405 16.67 -1.61 1.54
CA VAL A 405 15.86 -2.53 0.73
C VAL A 405 16.25 -2.46 -0.75
N ARG A 406 16.57 -1.27 -1.29
CA ARG A 406 17.10 -1.13 -2.65
C ARG A 406 18.45 -1.82 -2.85
N ARG A 407 19.33 -1.76 -1.85
CA ARG A 407 20.70 -2.28 -1.96
C ARG A 407 20.78 -3.78 -1.69
N MET A 408 20.01 -4.27 -0.72
CA MET A 408 20.14 -5.64 -0.19
C MET A 408 19.00 -6.57 -0.60
N GLY A 409 17.85 -6.03 -1.02
CA GLY A 409 16.67 -6.81 -1.40
C GLY A 409 15.81 -7.30 -0.22
N ASP A 410 14.62 -7.80 -0.54
CA ASP A 410 13.55 -8.04 0.44
C ASP A 410 13.84 -9.22 1.36
N ALA A 411 14.30 -10.34 0.79
CA ALA A 411 14.64 -11.54 1.55
C ALA A 411 15.73 -11.25 2.58
N TRP A 412 16.73 -10.45 2.20
CA TRP A 412 17.84 -10.09 3.07
C TRP A 412 17.37 -9.20 4.21
N VAL A 413 16.60 -8.15 3.91
CA VAL A 413 16.10 -7.22 4.93
C VAL A 413 15.19 -7.92 5.94
N ILE A 414 14.29 -8.80 5.48
CA ILE A 414 13.45 -9.59 6.39
C ILE A 414 14.31 -10.58 7.18
N GLY A 415 15.15 -11.37 6.51
CA GLY A 415 15.93 -12.43 7.13
C GLY A 415 16.94 -11.92 8.16
N VAL A 416 17.82 -11.01 7.72
CA VAL A 416 18.85 -10.43 8.60
C VAL A 416 18.22 -9.50 9.63
N GLY A 417 17.19 -8.73 9.27
CA GLY A 417 16.45 -7.90 10.23
C GLY A 417 15.86 -8.73 11.37
N ALA A 418 15.16 -9.81 11.03
CA ALA A 418 14.58 -10.72 12.02
C ALA A 418 15.64 -11.45 12.86
N ALA A 419 16.78 -11.85 12.27
CA ALA A 419 17.89 -12.44 13.01
C ALA A 419 18.55 -11.44 13.98
N CYS A 420 18.80 -10.20 13.53
CA CYS A 420 19.29 -9.12 14.38
C CYS A 420 18.32 -8.81 15.52
N ALA A 421 17.02 -8.82 15.23
CA ALA A 421 15.97 -8.63 16.22
C ALA A 421 15.96 -9.76 17.27
N ALA A 422 16.01 -11.02 16.84
CA ALA A 422 16.12 -12.17 17.73
C ALA A 422 17.37 -12.09 18.62
N MET A 423 18.51 -11.69 18.03
CA MET A 423 19.75 -11.47 18.77
C MET A 423 19.61 -10.35 19.80
N GLY A 424 18.96 -9.23 19.46
CA GLY A 424 18.66 -8.16 20.40
C GLY A 424 17.83 -8.63 21.60
N LEU A 425 16.80 -9.46 21.37
CA LEU A 425 16.01 -10.06 22.46
C LEU A 425 16.84 -11.05 23.30
N ALA A 426 17.69 -11.87 22.69
CA ALA A 426 18.56 -12.77 23.44
C ALA A 426 19.58 -12.00 24.30
N LEU A 427 20.17 -10.94 23.75
CA LEU A 427 21.14 -10.10 24.45
C LEU A 427 20.52 -9.31 25.60
N VAL A 428 19.28 -8.82 25.47
CA VAL A 428 18.63 -8.08 26.58
C VAL A 428 18.33 -9.00 27.76
N VAL A 429 18.04 -10.29 27.50
CA VAL A 429 17.84 -11.28 28.56
C VAL A 429 19.11 -11.53 29.36
N LEU A 430 20.27 -11.55 28.69
CA LEU A 430 21.57 -11.84 29.30
C LEU A 430 22.37 -10.57 29.65
N ALA A 431 21.77 -9.39 29.57
CA ALA A 431 22.50 -8.13 29.64
C ALA A 431 23.15 -7.95 31.04
N PRO A 432 24.49 -7.80 31.15
CA PRO A 432 25.16 -7.61 32.43
C PRO A 432 25.12 -6.16 32.92
N SER A 433 24.62 -5.22 32.09
CA SER A 433 24.57 -3.80 32.42
C SER A 433 23.45 -3.08 31.67
N LEU A 434 23.07 -1.91 32.18
CA LEU A 434 22.07 -1.03 31.55
C LEU A 434 22.42 -0.73 30.08
N TRP A 435 23.66 -0.34 29.79
CA TRP A 435 24.05 0.05 28.44
C TRP A 435 23.95 -1.10 27.44
N VAL A 436 24.32 -2.32 27.85
CA VAL A 436 24.12 -3.51 27.02
C VAL A 436 22.64 -3.76 26.78
N ALA A 437 21.80 -3.62 27.79
CA ALA A 437 20.35 -3.78 27.64
C ALA A 437 19.74 -2.72 26.69
N LEU A 438 20.18 -1.47 26.79
CA LEU A 438 19.74 -0.39 25.88
C LEU A 438 20.20 -0.64 24.44
N CYS A 439 21.46 -1.04 24.24
CA CYS A 439 21.98 -1.39 22.91
C CYS A 439 21.25 -2.61 22.33
N ALA A 440 20.92 -3.60 23.15
CA ALA A 440 20.17 -4.78 22.74
C ALA A 440 18.73 -4.43 22.30
N LEU A 441 18.05 -3.55 23.04
CA LEU A 441 16.72 -3.04 22.67
C LEU A 441 16.75 -2.13 21.43
N ALA A 442 17.82 -1.35 21.24
CA ALA A 442 18.03 -0.58 20.02
C ALA A 442 18.28 -1.51 18.81
N LEU A 443 19.15 -2.51 18.94
CA LEU A 443 19.39 -3.53 17.92
C LEU A 443 18.09 -4.25 17.55
N MET A 444 17.31 -4.59 18.55
CA MET A 444 16.00 -5.19 18.40
C MET A 444 15.05 -4.31 17.56
N GLY A 445 14.93 -3.02 17.93
CA GLY A 445 14.13 -2.05 17.18
C GLY A 445 14.60 -1.86 15.74
N ALA A 446 15.91 -1.76 15.51
CA ALA A 446 16.50 -1.63 14.19
C ALA A 446 16.27 -2.86 13.30
N GLY A 447 16.40 -4.07 13.86
CA GLY A 447 16.18 -5.32 13.15
C GLY A 447 14.72 -5.52 12.74
N CYS A 448 13.78 -5.16 13.62
CA CYS A 448 12.35 -5.32 13.35
C CYS A 448 11.77 -4.22 12.44
N ALA A 449 12.42 -3.05 12.35
CA ALA A 449 11.91 -1.83 11.73
C ALA A 449 11.29 -2.02 10.34
N ASN A 450 11.94 -2.82 9.49
CA ASN A 450 11.61 -2.95 8.08
C ASN A 450 10.93 -4.27 7.71
N ILE A 451 10.68 -5.17 8.66
CA ILE A 451 10.05 -6.47 8.38
C ILE A 451 8.64 -6.25 7.80
N VAL A 452 7.77 -5.58 8.56
CA VAL A 452 6.38 -5.35 8.18
C VAL A 452 6.23 -4.51 6.91
N PRO A 453 6.92 -3.35 6.74
CA PRO A 453 6.84 -2.58 5.50
C PRO A 453 7.21 -3.38 4.25
N VAL A 454 8.25 -4.21 4.32
CA VAL A 454 8.67 -5.06 3.20
C VAL A 454 7.64 -6.16 2.91
N LEU A 455 7.02 -6.74 3.94
CA LEU A 455 5.93 -7.71 3.77
C LEU A 455 4.71 -7.08 3.06
N TYR A 456 4.31 -5.86 3.43
CA TYR A 456 3.26 -5.13 2.71
C TYR A 456 3.65 -4.86 1.25
N GLY A 457 4.89 -4.43 0.99
CA GLY A 457 5.39 -4.24 -0.37
C GLY A 457 5.36 -5.53 -1.20
N ALA A 458 5.65 -6.68 -0.58
CA ALA A 458 5.55 -7.99 -1.22
C ALA A 458 4.12 -8.38 -1.62
N MET A 459 3.11 -7.94 -0.85
CA MET A 459 1.70 -8.19 -1.20
C MET A 459 1.25 -7.48 -2.47
N GLY A 460 1.95 -6.43 -2.90
CA GLY A 460 1.73 -5.80 -4.20
C GLY A 460 2.20 -6.63 -5.39
N ARG A 461 3.09 -7.61 -5.17
CA ARG A 461 3.71 -8.41 -6.24
C ARG A 461 3.17 -9.83 -6.33
N GLN A 462 2.54 -10.33 -5.26
CA GLN A 462 1.89 -11.64 -5.30
C GLN A 462 0.70 -11.64 -6.26
N ARG A 463 0.41 -12.80 -6.85
CA ARG A 463 -0.69 -13.00 -7.82
C ARG A 463 -1.76 -14.00 -7.32
N ILE A 464 -1.68 -14.40 -6.05
CA ILE A 464 -2.57 -15.41 -5.45
C ILE A 464 -3.99 -14.86 -5.28
N MET A 465 -4.10 -13.58 -4.89
CA MET A 465 -5.38 -12.89 -4.65
C MET A 465 -5.27 -11.38 -4.92
N PRO A 466 -6.39 -10.65 -5.04
CA PRO A 466 -6.38 -9.20 -5.25
C PRO A 466 -5.58 -8.48 -4.15
N VAL A 467 -4.83 -7.43 -4.54
CA VAL A 467 -3.90 -6.72 -3.64
C VAL A 467 -4.65 -6.16 -2.44
N GLU A 468 -5.82 -5.57 -2.62
CA GLU A 468 -6.62 -4.98 -1.54
C GLU A 468 -7.02 -6.03 -0.50
N ALA A 469 -7.38 -7.22 -0.97
CA ALA A 469 -7.75 -8.34 -0.11
C ALA A 469 -6.52 -8.96 0.57
N ALA A 470 -5.37 -9.03 -0.11
CA ALA A 470 -4.12 -9.52 0.47
C ALA A 470 -3.63 -8.59 1.59
N ILE A 471 -3.60 -7.28 1.34
CA ILE A 471 -3.22 -6.24 2.31
C ILE A 471 -4.15 -6.33 3.53
N SER A 472 -5.47 -6.31 3.32
CA SER A 472 -6.44 -6.45 4.41
C SER A 472 -6.23 -7.76 5.20
N GLY A 473 -5.98 -8.87 4.51
CA GLY A 473 -5.73 -10.17 5.11
C GLY A 473 -4.52 -10.18 6.03
N ILE A 474 -3.37 -9.66 5.58
CA ILE A 474 -2.17 -9.59 6.42
C ILE A 474 -2.30 -8.58 7.55
N THR A 475 -3.05 -7.48 7.36
CA THR A 475 -3.31 -6.50 8.43
C THR A 475 -4.15 -7.12 9.54
N ILE A 476 -5.23 -7.83 9.20
CA ILE A 476 -6.11 -8.49 10.18
C ILE A 476 -5.34 -9.54 10.98
N ILE A 477 -4.59 -10.42 10.31
CA ILE A 477 -3.78 -11.44 10.99
C ILE A 477 -2.69 -10.76 11.84
N GLY A 478 -2.04 -9.73 11.31
CA GLY A 478 -1.03 -8.96 12.02
C GLY A 478 -1.57 -8.36 13.33
N TYR A 479 -2.71 -7.66 13.27
CA TYR A 479 -3.29 -6.97 14.42
C TYR A 479 -3.68 -7.92 15.55
N ALA A 480 -3.97 -9.19 15.25
CA ALA A 480 -4.15 -10.20 16.28
C ALA A 480 -2.92 -10.29 17.22
N GLY A 481 -1.70 -10.10 16.69
CA GLY A 481 -0.47 -10.05 17.48
C GLY A 481 -0.44 -8.89 18.48
N ILE A 482 -0.87 -7.69 18.09
CA ILE A 482 -0.97 -6.53 18.99
C ILE A 482 -2.04 -6.75 20.05
N LEU A 483 -3.21 -7.27 19.66
CA LEU A 483 -4.35 -7.40 20.56
C LEU A 483 -4.17 -8.51 21.60
N ILE A 484 -3.65 -9.65 21.18
CA ILE A 484 -3.53 -10.84 22.02
C ILE A 484 -2.19 -10.83 22.76
N GLY A 485 -1.19 -10.12 22.24
CA GLY A 485 0.19 -10.19 22.68
C GLY A 485 0.46 -9.85 24.14
N PRO A 486 0.05 -8.69 24.65
CA PRO A 486 0.29 -8.33 26.04
C PRO A 486 -0.33 -9.33 27.02
N ALA A 487 -1.53 -9.85 26.71
CA ALA A 487 -2.18 -10.87 27.53
C ALA A 487 -1.39 -12.19 27.52
N LEU A 488 -0.93 -12.65 26.36
CA LEU A 488 -0.11 -13.86 26.25
C LEU A 488 1.21 -13.72 26.99
N ILE A 489 1.90 -12.59 26.85
CA ILE A 489 3.19 -12.36 27.52
C ILE A 489 3.01 -12.33 29.03
N GLY A 490 1.98 -11.63 29.53
CA GLY A 490 1.66 -11.62 30.96
C GLY A 490 1.37 -13.02 31.50
N LEU A 491 0.59 -13.84 30.78
CA LEU A 491 0.28 -15.21 31.16
C LEU A 491 1.55 -16.08 31.22
N VAL A 492 2.37 -16.05 30.17
CA VAL A 492 3.63 -16.81 30.12
C VAL A 492 4.57 -16.36 31.25
N ALA A 493 4.68 -15.05 31.48
CA ALA A 493 5.53 -14.48 32.51
C ALA A 493 5.10 -14.90 33.93
N GLN A 494 3.81 -15.11 34.20
CA GLN A 494 3.32 -15.59 35.50
C GLN A 494 3.82 -16.99 35.85
N TYR A 495 3.90 -17.90 34.88
CA TYR A 495 4.30 -19.29 35.13
C TYR A 495 5.80 -19.56 34.92
N SER A 496 6.46 -18.80 34.03
CA SER A 496 7.82 -19.08 33.57
C SER A 496 8.81 -17.90 33.71
N GLY A 497 8.32 -16.74 34.14
CA GLY A 497 9.11 -15.51 34.24
C GLY A 497 9.20 -14.75 32.92
N LEU A 498 9.43 -13.44 33.05
CA LEU A 498 9.54 -12.53 31.91
C LEU A 498 10.75 -12.79 30.99
N PRO A 499 11.93 -13.24 31.49
CA PRO A 499 13.04 -13.65 30.62
C PRO A 499 12.67 -14.78 29.64
N MET A 500 11.89 -15.77 30.08
CA MET A 500 11.44 -16.87 29.22
C MET A 500 10.48 -16.38 28.14
N ALA A 501 9.55 -15.49 28.48
CA ALA A 501 8.65 -14.88 27.50
C ALA A 501 9.43 -14.15 26.40
N PHE A 502 10.48 -13.39 26.75
CA PHE A 502 11.34 -12.70 25.78
C PHE A 502 12.17 -13.69 24.92
N ALA A 503 12.64 -14.79 25.51
CA ALA A 503 13.32 -15.85 24.75
C ALA A 503 12.40 -16.54 23.72
N MET A 504 11.13 -16.77 24.07
CA MET A 504 10.14 -17.32 23.14
C MET A 504 9.86 -16.36 21.97
N LEU A 505 9.79 -15.05 22.24
CA LEU A 505 9.68 -14.04 21.20
C LEU A 505 10.90 -14.04 20.26
N ALA A 506 12.11 -14.22 20.80
CA ALA A 506 13.32 -14.36 20.00
C ALA A 506 13.25 -15.59 19.08
N ALA A 507 12.80 -16.74 19.59
CA ALA A 507 12.60 -17.96 18.79
C ALA A 507 11.60 -17.76 17.65
N MET A 508 10.51 -17.03 17.91
CA MET A 508 9.53 -16.69 16.88
C MET A 508 10.14 -15.82 15.76
N LEU A 509 11.02 -14.88 16.10
CA LEU A 509 11.75 -14.08 15.10
C LEU A 509 12.75 -14.90 14.29
N VAL A 510 13.36 -15.93 14.88
CA VAL A 510 14.20 -16.89 14.12
C VAL A 510 13.35 -17.62 13.07
N ALA A 511 12.12 -18.00 13.40
CA ALA A 511 11.19 -18.57 12.41
C ALA A 511 10.86 -17.57 11.29
N VAL A 512 10.62 -16.29 11.62
CA VAL A 512 10.44 -15.22 10.62
C VAL A 512 11.67 -15.11 9.71
N ALA A 513 12.88 -15.16 10.27
CA ALA A 513 14.12 -15.11 9.50
C ALA A 513 14.24 -16.29 8.52
N ALA A 514 13.89 -17.51 8.96
CA ALA A 514 13.90 -18.71 8.13
C ALA A 514 12.89 -18.65 6.98
N CYS A 515 11.72 -18.01 7.20
CA CYS A 515 10.67 -17.88 6.19
C CYS A 515 10.89 -16.73 5.19
N ALA A 516 11.92 -15.88 5.37
CA ALA A 516 12.11 -14.65 4.59
C ALA A 516 12.12 -14.88 3.07
N ARG A 517 12.80 -15.93 2.59
CA ARG A 517 12.91 -16.24 1.15
C ARG A 517 11.58 -16.68 0.54
N ALA A 518 10.71 -17.35 1.31
CA ALA A 518 9.45 -17.86 0.81
C ALA A 518 8.46 -16.73 0.44
N VAL A 519 8.56 -15.57 1.10
CA VAL A 519 7.72 -14.39 0.80
C VAL A 519 8.37 -13.45 -0.22
N ALA A 520 9.70 -13.36 -0.22
CA ALA A 520 10.45 -12.45 -1.08
C ALA A 520 10.73 -12.97 -2.50
N GLY A 521 10.27 -14.17 -2.86
CA GLY A 521 10.70 -14.99 -4.01
C GLY A 521 10.41 -14.48 -5.44
N ALA A 522 10.21 -13.19 -5.68
CA ALA A 522 10.18 -12.63 -7.03
C ALA A 522 11.31 -11.59 -7.18
N PRO A 523 12.30 -11.80 -8.09
CA PRO A 523 13.31 -10.78 -8.35
C PRO A 523 12.65 -9.48 -8.82
N ARG A 524 13.13 -8.35 -8.32
CA ARG A 524 12.74 -7.04 -8.84
C ARG A 524 13.28 -6.94 -10.27
N MET A 525 12.41 -6.76 -11.25
CA MET A 525 12.82 -6.39 -12.61
C MET A 525 13.57 -5.05 -12.47
N GLY A 526 14.88 -5.09 -12.72
CA GLY A 526 15.81 -3.98 -12.55
C GLY A 526 15.61 -2.86 -13.57
#